data_AF-A0A0Q5ZNK7-F1
#
_entry.id   AF-A0A0Q5ZNK7-F1
#
_cell.length_a   1.000
_cell.length_b   1.000
_cell.length_c   1.000
_cell.angle_alpha   90.00
_cell.angle_beta   90.00
_cell.angle_gamma   90.00
#
_symmetry.space_group_name_H-M   'P 1'
#
loop_
_entity.id
_entity.type
_entity.pdbx_description
1 polymer ?
#
loop_
_entity_poly.entity_id
_entity_poly.type
_entity_poly.pdbx_seq_one_letter_code
_entity_poly.pdbx_strand_id
1 'polypeptide(L)'
;MTNQNNKNRNKGGRKPKVNPSTHRHVFRLTDEENDRLMMLFEESGLSNKAKFIVHALFSKEIKTVKIDKGAVDFYMRLTSFYSQFRAVGVNYNQVVKLLHTQFSDRKAAAFLYKLEKQTAELAVFCKKIIDITEEFNRHHLKKEE
;
A
#
# COMPACT_ATOMS: atom_id res chain seq x y z
N MET A 1 38.36 27.39 3.94
CA MET A 1 39.09 28.63 4.23
C MET A 1 38.65 29.68 3.23
N THR A 2 37.80 30.63 3.61
CA THR A 2 37.52 31.81 2.78
C THR A 2 37.34 33.04 3.68
N ASN A 3 38.45 33.75 3.77
CA ASN A 3 38.68 35.13 4.21
C ASN A 3 37.56 35.88 4.95
N GLN A 4 37.84 36.11 6.24
CA GLN A 4 37.41 37.29 6.97
C GLN A 4 38.14 38.52 6.44
N ASN A 5 37.41 39.54 5.99
CA ASN A 5 37.79 40.96 6.13
C ASN A 5 36.74 41.88 5.49
N ASN A 6 35.89 42.52 6.30
CA ASN A 6 35.81 43.99 6.34
C ASN A 6 34.76 44.52 7.33
N LYS A 7 35.26 45.34 8.26
CA LYS A 7 34.71 46.61 8.75
C LYS A 7 33.26 46.64 9.27
N ASN A 8 33.19 46.63 10.61
CA ASN A 8 32.32 47.43 11.48
C ASN A 8 31.42 48.45 10.75
N ARG A 9 30.30 47.97 10.21
CA ARG A 9 29.13 48.79 9.94
C ARG A 9 28.23 48.74 11.16
N ASN A 10 27.78 49.90 11.63
CA ASN A 10 26.86 50.06 12.75
C ASN A 10 25.75 49.01 12.65
N LYS A 11 25.72 48.05 13.59
CA LYS A 11 24.73 46.97 13.64
C LYS A 11 23.41 47.50 14.22
N GLY A 12 22.84 48.50 13.57
CA GLY A 12 21.43 48.85 13.76
C GLY A 12 20.57 47.84 13.00
N GLY A 13 19.61 47.23 13.67
CA GLY A 13 18.66 46.30 13.06
C GLY A 13 18.57 44.95 13.76
N ARG A 14 17.56 44.17 13.37
CA ARG A 14 17.34 42.82 13.91
C ARG A 14 18.54 41.93 13.57
N LYS A 15 19.09 41.24 14.57
CA LYS A 15 20.13 40.23 14.37
C LYS A 15 19.66 39.21 13.30
N PRO A 16 20.48 38.92 12.26
CA PRO A 16 20.13 37.93 11.25
C PRO A 16 19.81 36.58 11.89
N LYS A 17 18.84 35.86 11.32
CA LYS A 17 18.56 34.47 11.72
C LYS A 17 19.72 33.58 11.25
N VAL A 18 20.02 32.54 12.04
CA VAL A 18 21.03 31.53 11.68
C VAL A 18 20.63 30.80 10.38
N ASN A 19 19.36 30.44 10.23
CA ASN A 19 18.81 29.80 9.02
C ASN A 19 17.64 30.62 8.46
N PRO A 20 17.89 31.57 7.53
CA PRO A 20 16.82 32.34 6.90
C PRO A 20 16.08 31.51 5.84
N SER A 21 14.75 31.66 5.77
CA SER A 21 13.92 31.10 4.69
C SER A 21 14.07 31.94 3.42
N THR A 22 14.99 31.55 2.52
CA THR A 22 15.35 32.32 1.32
C THR A 22 14.62 31.88 0.05
N HIS A 23 14.21 30.62 -0.04
CA HIS A 23 13.53 30.06 -1.21
C HIS A 23 12.03 30.39 -1.18
N ARG A 24 11.50 30.92 -2.29
CA ARG A 24 10.08 31.24 -2.45
C ARG A 24 9.49 30.46 -3.62
N HIS A 25 8.45 29.69 -3.35
CA HIS A 25 7.63 29.01 -4.36
C HIS A 25 6.24 29.64 -4.36
N VAL A 26 5.72 29.98 -5.54
CA VAL A 26 4.40 30.59 -5.71
C VAL A 26 3.54 29.63 -6.52
N PHE A 27 2.39 29.25 -5.98
CA PHE A 27 1.35 28.51 -6.69
C PHE A 27 0.10 29.37 -6.80
N ARG A 28 -0.70 29.09 -7.82
CA ARG A 28 -2.00 29.73 -8.05
C ARG A 28 -3.08 28.71 -7.74
N LEU A 29 -4.18 29.17 -7.14
CA LEU A 29 -5.34 28.37 -6.80
C LEU A 29 -6.54 28.84 -7.61
N THR A 30 -7.47 27.94 -7.92
CA THR A 30 -8.82 28.33 -8.31
C THR A 30 -9.60 28.89 -7.11
N ASP A 31 -10.77 29.45 -7.35
CA ASP A 31 -11.62 29.96 -6.27
C ASP A 31 -12.02 28.83 -5.31
N GLU A 32 -12.40 27.66 -5.83
CA GLU A 32 -12.78 26.51 -4.99
C GLU A 32 -11.61 25.94 -4.17
N GLU A 33 -10.41 25.93 -4.75
CA GLU A 33 -9.20 25.49 -4.05
C GLU A 33 -8.80 26.48 -2.95
N ASN A 34 -8.99 27.78 -3.19
CA ASN A 34 -8.74 28.82 -2.22
C ASN A 34 -9.72 28.73 -1.04
N ASP A 35 -11.00 28.51 -1.29
CA ASP A 35 -12.00 28.36 -0.22
C ASP A 35 -11.68 27.17 0.69
N ARG A 36 -11.29 26.03 0.10
CA ARG A 36 -10.82 24.86 0.86
C ARG A 36 -9.57 25.17 1.69
N LEU A 37 -8.61 25.90 1.12
CA LEU A 37 -7.40 26.29 1.85
C LEU A 37 -7.73 27.18 3.06
N MET A 38 -8.67 28.13 2.91
CA MET A 38 -9.05 29.04 4.00
C MET A 38 -9.78 28.30 5.12
N MET A 39 -10.70 27.40 4.78
CA MET A 39 -11.38 26.55 5.77
C MET A 39 -10.37 25.73 6.61
N LEU A 40 -9.44 25.04 5.96
CA LEU A 40 -8.40 24.26 6.66
C LEU A 40 -7.46 25.14 7.49
N PHE A 41 -7.18 26.37 7.03
CA PHE A 41 -6.36 27.32 7.76
C PHE A 41 -7.05 27.77 9.05
N GLU A 42 -8.35 28.10 8.99
CA GLU A 42 -9.14 28.47 10.15
C GLU A 42 -9.22 27.34 11.18
N GLU A 43 -9.48 26.11 10.73
CA GLU A 43 -9.49 24.91 11.58
C GLU A 43 -8.13 24.66 12.27
N SER A 44 -7.02 25.02 11.61
CA SER A 44 -5.67 24.79 12.14
C SER A 44 -5.30 25.67 13.34
N GLY A 45 -6.01 26.78 13.57
CA GLY A 45 -5.72 27.76 14.62
C GLY A 45 -4.37 28.49 14.49
N LEU A 46 -3.66 28.34 13.37
CA LEU A 46 -2.38 29.00 13.14
C LEU A 46 -2.57 30.47 12.74
N SER A 47 -1.68 31.34 13.23
CA SER A 47 -1.77 32.78 12.98
C SER A 47 -1.25 33.24 11.61
N ASN A 48 -0.61 32.35 10.84
CA ASN A 48 0.04 32.70 9.59
C ASN A 48 -0.15 31.61 8.52
N LYS A 49 -0.75 32.00 7.38
CA LYS A 49 -1.06 31.12 6.25
C LYS A 49 0.18 30.38 5.71
N ALA A 50 1.32 31.06 5.60
CA ALA A 50 2.56 30.45 5.12
C ALA A 50 3.09 29.39 6.10
N LYS A 51 2.98 29.64 7.41
CA LYS A 51 3.35 28.63 8.42
C LYS A 51 2.40 27.43 8.37
N PHE A 52 1.11 27.66 8.15
CA PHE A 52 0.15 26.58 7.95
C PHE A 52 0.50 25.74 6.72
N ILE A 53 0.80 26.35 5.57
CA ILE A 53 1.16 25.60 4.35
C ILE A 53 2.46 24.80 4.57
N VAL A 54 3.51 25.41 5.14
CA VAL A 54 4.76 24.71 5.45
C VAL A 54 4.50 23.56 6.42
N HIS A 55 3.69 23.80 7.46
CA HIS A 55 3.31 22.74 8.38
C HIS A 55 2.55 21.64 7.65
N ALA A 56 1.50 21.95 6.89
CA ALA A 56 0.71 20.96 6.14
C ALA A 56 1.54 20.14 5.14
N LEU A 57 2.51 20.75 4.46
CA LEU A 57 3.38 20.10 3.48
C LEU A 57 4.41 19.16 4.13
N PHE A 58 4.92 19.51 5.32
CA PHE A 58 6.02 18.78 5.95
C PHE A 58 5.64 18.05 7.25
N SER A 59 4.42 18.25 7.77
CA SER A 59 3.88 17.51 8.93
C SER A 59 3.21 16.22 8.49
N LYS A 60 2.67 16.19 7.27
CA LYS A 60 2.20 14.96 6.65
C LYS A 60 3.37 14.32 5.90
N GLU A 61 3.67 13.08 6.23
CA GLU A 61 4.52 12.24 5.38
C GLU A 61 3.87 12.21 3.99
N ILE A 62 4.50 12.85 3.00
CA ILE A 62 4.09 12.71 1.60
C ILE A 62 4.48 11.28 1.23
N LYS A 63 3.57 10.33 1.49
CA LYS A 63 3.67 8.97 0.98
C LYS A 63 3.54 9.05 -0.53
N THR A 64 4.68 9.23 -1.20
CA THR A 64 4.77 8.98 -2.63
C THR A 64 4.75 7.48 -2.77
N VAL A 65 3.57 6.89 -2.69
CA VAL A 65 3.39 5.48 -3.02
C VAL A 65 3.66 5.39 -4.50
N LYS A 66 4.87 4.96 -4.87
CA LYS A 66 5.13 4.44 -6.21
C LYS A 66 4.32 3.16 -6.31
N ILE A 67 3.04 3.29 -6.66
CA ILE A 67 2.14 2.15 -6.78
C ILE A 67 2.66 1.34 -7.97
N ASP A 68 3.37 0.25 -7.66
CA ASP A 68 3.63 -0.79 -8.63
C ASP A 68 2.29 -1.46 -8.96
N LYS A 69 1.68 -1.01 -10.06
CA LYS A 69 0.39 -1.52 -10.54
C LYS A 69 0.43 -3.04 -10.74
N GLY A 70 1.59 -3.61 -11.05
CA GLY A 70 1.76 -5.06 -11.20
C GLY A 70 1.61 -5.79 -9.87
N ALA A 71 2.21 -5.26 -8.80
CA ALA A 71 2.09 -5.83 -7.46
C ALA A 71 0.66 -5.75 -6.92
N VAL A 72 -0.02 -4.62 -7.13
CA VAL A 72 -1.42 -4.48 -6.72
C VAL A 72 -2.32 -5.46 -7.47
N ASP A 73 -2.18 -5.59 -8.79
CA ASP A 73 -2.97 -6.55 -9.58
C ASP A 73 -2.70 -8.01 -9.15
N PHE A 74 -1.43 -8.35 -8.86
CA PHE A 74 -1.06 -9.67 -8.36
C PHE A 74 -1.76 -10.01 -7.04
N TYR A 75 -1.70 -9.14 -6.03
CA TYR A 75 -2.37 -9.37 -4.74
C TYR A 75 -3.90 -9.38 -4.86
N MET A 76 -4.46 -8.54 -5.74
CA MET A 76 -5.90 -8.55 -6.05
C MET A 76 -6.34 -9.91 -6.63
N ARG A 77 -5.57 -10.47 -7.57
CA ARG A 77 -5.83 -11.80 -8.13
C ARG A 77 -5.71 -12.91 -7.10
N LEU A 78 -4.68 -12.86 -6.24
CA LEU A 78 -4.51 -13.82 -5.16
C LEU A 78 -5.69 -13.79 -4.17
N THR A 79 -6.18 -12.59 -3.86
CA THR A 79 -7.37 -12.38 -3.02
C THR A 79 -8.63 -12.95 -3.68
N SER A 80 -8.82 -12.74 -4.98
CA SER A 80 -9.93 -13.35 -5.73
C SER A 80 -9.86 -14.89 -5.69
N PHE A 81 -8.65 -15.44 -5.77
CA PHE A 81 -8.39 -16.88 -5.74
C PHE A 81 -8.82 -17.55 -4.41
N TYR A 82 -8.73 -16.82 -3.30
CA TYR A 82 -9.21 -17.31 -1.99
C TYR A 82 -10.71 -17.68 -2.00
N SER A 83 -11.54 -16.91 -2.71
CA SER A 83 -12.98 -17.22 -2.81
C SER A 83 -13.23 -18.55 -3.53
N GLN A 84 -12.40 -18.85 -4.55
CA GLN A 84 -12.48 -20.10 -5.31
C GLN A 84 -12.07 -21.30 -4.45
N PHE A 85 -10.99 -21.19 -3.66
CA PHE A 85 -10.61 -22.24 -2.71
C PHE A 85 -11.71 -22.56 -1.69
N ARG A 86 -12.36 -21.53 -1.16
CA ARG A 86 -13.50 -21.72 -0.25
C ARG A 86 -14.63 -22.48 -0.93
N ALA A 87 -14.97 -22.13 -2.17
CA ALA A 87 -16.00 -22.82 -2.94
C ALA A 87 -15.63 -24.29 -3.19
N VAL A 88 -14.37 -24.58 -3.54
CA VAL A 88 -13.86 -25.96 -3.68
C VAL A 88 -14.01 -26.74 -2.37
N GLY A 89 -13.67 -26.14 -1.22
CA GLY A 89 -13.83 -26.78 0.08
C GLY A 89 -15.29 -27.10 0.44
N VAL A 90 -16.21 -26.19 0.12
CA VAL A 90 -17.66 -26.44 0.30
C VAL A 90 -18.13 -27.58 -0.59
N ASN A 91 -17.75 -27.58 -1.87
CA ASN A 91 -18.12 -28.63 -2.82
C ASN A 91 -17.53 -29.99 -2.41
N TYR A 92 -16.29 -30.02 -1.92
CA TYR A 92 -15.67 -31.24 -1.42
C TYR A 92 -16.48 -31.86 -0.28
N ASN A 93 -16.87 -31.04 0.71
CA ASN A 93 -17.69 -31.51 1.84
C ASN A 93 -19.05 -32.04 1.37
N GLN A 94 -19.69 -31.37 0.40
CA GLN A 94 -20.97 -31.80 -0.17
C GLN A 94 -20.83 -33.15 -0.88
N VAL A 95 -19.81 -33.32 -1.72
CA VAL A 95 -19.56 -34.56 -2.46
C VAL A 95 -19.31 -35.71 -1.48
N VAL A 96 -18.45 -35.55 -0.48
CA VAL A 96 -18.16 -36.61 0.49
C VAL A 96 -19.41 -37.00 1.29
N LYS A 97 -20.22 -36.03 1.72
CA LYS A 97 -21.51 -36.31 2.38
C LYS A 97 -22.44 -37.11 1.48
N LEU A 98 -22.59 -36.71 0.22
CA LEU A 98 -23.44 -37.38 -0.75
C LEU A 98 -22.96 -38.80 -1.08
N LEU A 99 -21.63 -39.00 -1.17
CA LEU A 99 -21.04 -40.33 -1.33
C LEU A 99 -21.36 -41.25 -0.15
N HIS A 100 -21.32 -40.72 1.07
CA HIS A 100 -21.64 -41.47 2.29
C HIS A 100 -23.13 -41.79 2.43
N THR A 101 -24.05 -40.92 1.97
CA THR A 101 -25.50 -41.11 2.17
C THR A 101 -26.19 -41.87 1.04
N GLN A 102 -25.75 -41.68 -0.21
CA GLN A 102 -26.51 -42.10 -1.39
C GLN A 102 -25.98 -43.37 -2.06
N PHE A 103 -24.72 -43.73 -1.84
CA PHE A 103 -24.03 -44.81 -2.55
C PHE A 103 -23.67 -45.96 -1.62
N SER A 104 -23.61 -47.17 -2.18
CA SER A 104 -23.04 -48.32 -1.48
C SER A 104 -21.52 -48.18 -1.33
N ASP A 105 -20.95 -48.77 -0.27
CA ASP A 105 -19.54 -48.66 0.08
C ASP A 105 -18.59 -48.92 -1.10
N ARG A 106 -18.89 -49.93 -1.92
CA ARG A 106 -18.09 -50.27 -3.10
C ARG A 106 -18.07 -49.15 -4.16
N LYS A 107 -19.21 -48.48 -4.39
CA LYS A 107 -19.31 -47.35 -5.33
C LYS A 107 -18.70 -46.10 -4.72
N ALA A 108 -18.98 -45.84 -3.44
CA ALA A 108 -18.41 -44.70 -2.71
C ALA A 108 -16.87 -44.76 -2.71
N ALA A 109 -16.27 -45.91 -2.43
CA ALA A 109 -14.82 -46.12 -2.49
C ALA A 109 -14.23 -45.83 -3.88
N ALA A 110 -14.90 -46.26 -4.95
CA ALA A 110 -14.44 -45.99 -6.32
C ALA A 110 -14.46 -44.49 -6.67
N PHE A 111 -15.46 -43.74 -6.18
CA PHE A 111 -15.51 -42.28 -6.35
C PHE A 111 -14.52 -41.55 -5.45
N LEU A 112 -14.33 -42.00 -4.21
CA LEU A 112 -13.33 -41.44 -3.30
C LEU A 112 -11.92 -41.55 -3.87
N TYR A 113 -11.56 -42.66 -4.50
CA TYR A 113 -10.25 -42.81 -5.15
C TYR A 113 -10.03 -41.78 -6.28
N LYS A 114 -11.09 -41.44 -7.03
CA LYS A 114 -11.02 -40.37 -8.05
C LYS A 114 -10.87 -39.00 -7.40
N LEU A 115 -11.61 -38.75 -6.32
CA LEU A 115 -11.56 -37.50 -5.56
C LEU A 115 -10.17 -37.28 -4.93
N GLU A 116 -9.57 -38.34 -4.38
CA GLU A 116 -8.21 -38.33 -3.85
C GLU A 116 -7.20 -37.89 -4.92
N LYS A 117 -7.28 -38.46 -6.13
CA LYS A 117 -6.40 -38.07 -7.24
C LYS A 117 -6.53 -36.58 -7.59
N GLN A 118 -7.75 -36.07 -7.69
CA GLN A 118 -7.98 -34.64 -7.94
C GLN A 118 -7.48 -33.76 -6.79
N THR A 119 -7.59 -34.23 -5.55
CA THR A 119 -7.10 -33.52 -4.36
C THR A 119 -5.58 -33.46 -4.35
N ALA A 120 -4.90 -34.53 -4.79
CA ALA A 120 -3.45 -34.55 -4.95
C ALA A 120 -2.98 -33.57 -6.06
N GLU A 121 -3.67 -33.52 -7.19
CA GLU A 121 -3.41 -32.55 -8.25
C GLU A 121 -3.60 -31.10 -7.77
N LEU A 122 -4.66 -30.84 -7.00
CA LEU A 122 -4.89 -29.53 -6.37
C LEU A 122 -3.77 -29.16 -5.40
N ALA A 123 -3.30 -30.10 -4.57
CA ALA A 123 -2.20 -29.86 -3.64
C ALA A 123 -0.89 -29.49 -4.36
N VAL A 124 -0.59 -30.13 -5.49
CA VAL A 124 0.56 -29.78 -6.34
C VAL A 124 0.38 -28.38 -6.93
N PHE A 125 -0.82 -28.05 -7.38
CA PHE A 125 -1.12 -26.71 -7.89
C PHE A 125 -0.96 -25.62 -6.81
N CYS A 126 -1.44 -25.86 -5.59
CA CYS A 126 -1.24 -24.95 -4.46
C CYS A 126 0.24 -24.69 -4.16
N LYS A 127 1.09 -25.73 -4.22
CA LYS A 127 2.54 -25.55 -4.05
C LYS A 127 3.12 -24.60 -5.09
N LYS A 128 2.74 -24.75 -6.37
CA LYS A 128 3.17 -23.83 -7.43
C LYS A 128 2.73 -22.39 -7.18
N ILE A 129 1.52 -22.18 -6.66
CA ILE A 129 1.05 -20.83 -6.29
C ILE A 129 1.93 -20.24 -5.19
N ILE A 130 2.26 -21.02 -4.16
CA ILE A 130 3.14 -20.60 -3.08
C ILE A 130 4.52 -20.24 -3.64
N ASP A 131 5.11 -21.10 -4.47
CA ASP A 131 6.43 -20.87 -5.07
C ASP A 131 6.47 -19.56 -5.89
N ILE A 132 5.47 -19.33 -6.74
CA ILE A 132 5.34 -18.09 -7.54
C ILE A 132 5.15 -16.87 -6.62
N THR A 133 4.38 -17.01 -5.54
CA THR A 133 4.14 -15.92 -4.58
C THR A 133 5.42 -15.58 -3.83
N GLU A 134 6.22 -16.57 -3.43
CA GLU A 134 7.51 -16.35 -2.80
C GLU A 134 8.52 -15.70 -3.75
N GLU A 135 8.57 -16.14 -5.01
CA GLU A 135 9.40 -15.54 -6.05
C GLU A 135 9.03 -14.08 -6.28
N PHE A 136 7.73 -13.80 -6.41
CA PHE A 136 7.20 -12.44 -6.52
C PHE A 136 7.63 -11.56 -5.32
N ASN A 137 7.42 -12.05 -4.09
CA ASN A 137 7.81 -11.32 -2.88
C ASN A 137 9.32 -11.05 -2.81
N ARG A 138 10.18 -12.01 -3.22
CA ARG A 138 11.64 -11.80 -3.27
C ARG A 138 12.04 -10.67 -4.21
N HIS A 139 11.37 -10.55 -5.36
CA HIS A 139 11.70 -9.53 -6.36
C HIS A 139 11.10 -8.14 -6.08
N HIS A 140 9.97 -8.07 -5.38
CA HIS A 140 9.24 -6.82 -5.14
C HIS A 140 9.38 -6.24 -3.72
N LEU A 141 9.53 -7.05 -2.65
CA LEU A 141 9.71 -6.52 -1.28
C LEU A 141 11.18 -6.26 -0.89
N LYS A 142 12.15 -6.98 -1.45
CA LYS A 142 13.58 -6.82 -1.07
C LYS A 142 14.31 -5.68 -1.80
N LYS A 143 13.61 -4.92 -2.65
CA LYS A 143 14.20 -3.76 -3.36
C LYS A 143 14.05 -2.44 -2.61
N GLU A 144 13.39 -2.44 -1.46
CA GLU A 144 13.13 -1.23 -0.68
C GLU A 144 14.12 -1.02 0.50
N GLU A 145 15.20 -1.79 0.58
CA GLU A 145 16.33 -1.55 1.51
C GLU A 145 17.54 -0.90 0.83
#